data_AF-A0A514ZA31-F1
#
_entry.id   AF-A0A514ZA31-F1
#
_cell.length_a   1.000
_cell.length_b   1.000
_cell.length_c   1.000
_cell.angle_alpha   90.00
_cell.angle_beta   90.00
_cell.angle_gamma   90.00
#
_symmetry.space_group_name_H-M   'P 1'
#
loop_
_entity.id
_entity.type
_entity.pdbx_description
1 polymer ?
#
loop_
_entity_poly.entity_id
_entity_poly.type
_entity_poly.pdbx_seq_one_letter_code
_entity_poly.pdbx_strand_id
1 'polypeptide(L)' 'MDNTEVVLEAFQNSAEMLDAKAVAEITGIEKSEVSKVIVKLKKEGVLTSPKRCFYEMVK' A
#
# COMPACT_ATOMS: atom_id res chain seq x y z
N MET A 1 8.63 11.10 10.01
CA MET A 1 8.85 10.36 8.75
C MET A 1 7.89 9.19 8.81
N ASP A 2 6.63 9.45 8.43
CA ASP A 2 5.60 8.44 8.53
C ASP A 2 5.64 7.60 7.27
N ASN A 3 6.18 6.40 7.40
CA ASN A 3 6.16 5.37 6.35
C ASN A 3 4.75 5.15 5.79
N THR A 4 3.72 5.41 6.60
CA THR A 4 2.31 5.37 6.21
C THR A 4 1.98 6.36 5.09
N GLU A 5 2.42 7.62 5.19
CA GLU A 5 2.10 8.68 4.22
C GLU A 5 2.72 8.39 2.86
N VAL A 6 3.99 7.97 2.84
CA VAL A 6 4.73 7.63 1.62
C VAL A 6 4.08 6.44 0.90
N VAL A 7 3.64 5.43 1.66
CA VAL A 7 2.87 4.30 1.13
C VAL A 7 1.53 4.77 0.58
N LEU A 8 0.83 5.66 1.29
CA LEU A 8 -0.46 6.20 0.86
C LEU A 8 -0.34 7.00 -0.43
N GLU A 9 0.69 7.85 -0.54
CA GLU A 9 1.00 8.61 -1.75
C GLU A 9 1.38 7.70 -2.91
N ALA A 10 2.11 6.60 -2.66
CA ALA A 10 2.40 5.62 -3.71
C ALA A 10 1.12 4.97 -4.24
N PHE A 11 0.16 4.65 -3.36
CA PHE A 11 -1.16 4.16 -3.76
C PHE A 11 -2.08 5.23 -4.36
N GLN A 12 -1.97 6.51 -3.97
CA GLN A 12 -2.74 7.60 -4.58
C GLN A 12 -2.22 7.97 -5.97
N ASN A 13 -0.90 7.99 -6.14
CA ASN A 13 -0.27 8.27 -7.43
C ASN A 13 -0.38 7.07 -8.37
N SER A 14 -0.55 5.86 -7.84
CA SER A 14 -0.80 4.66 -8.62
C SER A 14 -2.30 4.41 -8.73
N ALA A 15 -2.88 4.76 -9.89
CA ALA A 15 -4.26 4.42 -10.23
C ALA A 15 -4.48 2.90 -10.48
N GLU A 16 -3.47 2.07 -10.19
CA GLU A 16 -3.45 0.64 -10.45
C GLU A 16 -3.21 -0.15 -9.17
N MET A 17 -3.56 -1.43 -9.22
CA MET A 17 -3.37 -2.34 -8.10
C MET A 17 -1.87 -2.58 -7.88
N LEU A 18 -1.32 -2.16 -6.74
CA LEU A 18 0.07 -2.41 -6.37
C LEU A 18 0.18 -3.56 -5.37
N ASP A 19 1.21 -4.38 -5.51
CA ASP A 19 1.55 -5.38 -4.51
C ASP A 19 2.51 -4.82 -3.46
N ALA A 20 2.59 -5.48 -2.30
CA ALA A 20 3.46 -5.04 -1.21
C ALA A 20 4.94 -4.94 -1.62
N LYS A 21 5.37 -5.66 -2.67
CA LYS A 21 6.72 -5.57 -3.20
C LYS A 21 6.90 -4.32 -4.06
N ALA A 22 5.99 -4.03 -4.99
CA ALA A 22 6.05 -2.80 -5.77
C ALA A 22 6.03 -1.56 -4.87
N VAL A 23 5.17 -1.53 -3.85
CA VAL A 23 5.13 -0.42 -2.88
C VAL A 23 6.46 -0.28 -2.14
N ALA A 24 7.05 -1.38 -1.68
CA ALA A 24 8.36 -1.35 -1.02
C ALA A 24 9.47 -0.84 -1.94
N GLU A 25 9.46 -1.19 -3.23
CA GLU A 25 10.42 -0.71 -4.22
C GLU A 25 10.21 0.77 -4.59
N ILE A 26 8.95 1.22 -4.72
CA ILE A 26 8.60 2.61 -5.04
C ILE A 26 8.94 3.54 -3.86
N THR A 27 8.59 3.12 -2.65
CA THR A 27 8.72 3.96 -1.45
C THR A 27 10.08 3.82 -0.78
N GLY A 28 10.86 2.80 -1.13
CA GLY A 28 12.12 2.46 -0.45
C GLY A 28 11.92 1.96 0.99
N ILE A 29 10.68 1.63 1.39
CA ILE A 29 10.34 1.18 2.74
C ILE A 29 10.52 -0.34 2.83
N GLU A 30 10.98 -0.82 3.99
CA GLU A 30 11.07 -2.25 4.26
C GLU A 30 9.72 -2.96 4.08
N LYS A 31 9.76 -4.16 3.50
CA LYS A 31 8.58 -5.02 3.31
C LYS A 31 7.76 -5.25 4.60
N SER A 32 8.42 -5.31 5.75
CA SER A 32 7.76 -5.43 7.05
C SER A 32 6.90 -4.21 7.37
N GLU A 33 7.43 -3.02 7.15
CA GLU A 33 6.72 -1.75 7.38
C GLU A 33 5.57 -1.59 6.38
N VAL A 34 5.84 -1.82 5.08
CA VAL A 34 4.81 -1.81 4.04
C VAL A 34 3.68 -2.78 4.36
N SER A 35 3.99 -4.00 4.82
CA SER A 35 2.97 -4.97 5.20
C SER A 35 2.12 -4.51 6.38
N LYS A 36 2.73 -3.90 7.42
CA LYS A 36 1.98 -3.32 8.56
C LYS A 36 1.05 -2.20 8.10
N VAL A 37 1.56 -1.31 7.26
CA VAL A 37 0.80 -0.17 6.72
C VAL A 37 -0.37 -0.68 5.87
N ILE A 38 -0.13 -1.61 4.93
CA ILE A 38 -1.18 -2.20 4.11
C ILE A 38 -2.25 -2.88 4.98
N VAL A 39 -1.87 -3.60 6.03
CA VAL A 39 -2.84 -4.23 6.95
C VAL A 39 -3.67 -3.18 7.71
N LYS A 40 -3.05 -2.07 8.15
CA LYS A 40 -3.77 -0.94 8.77
C LYS A 40 -4.74 -0.30 7.78
N LEU A 41 -4.27 0.07 6.59
CA LEU A 41 -5.10 0.72 5.56
C LEU A 41 -6.23 -0.17 5.06
N LYS A 42 -5.97 -1.48 4.95
CA LYS A 42 -7.01 -2.47 4.64
C LYS A 42 -8.04 -2.58 5.77
N LYS A 43 -7.61 -2.49 7.04
CA LYS A 43 -8.52 -2.45 8.19
C LYS A 43 -9.36 -1.18 8.24
N GLU A 44 -8.79 -0.05 7.84
CA GLU A 44 -9.49 1.23 7.74
C GLU A 44 -10.42 1.30 6.52
N GLY A 45 -10.39 0.30 5.63
CA GLY A 45 -11.21 0.26 4.42
C GLY A 45 -10.69 1.16 3.30
N VAL A 46 -9.48 1.70 3.44
CA VAL A 46 -8.81 2.55 2.44
C VAL A 46 -8.18 1.72 1.34
N LEU A 47 -7.73 0.49 1.64
CA LEU A 47 -7.21 -0.46 0.65
C LEU A 47 -8.11 -1.69 0.51
N THR A 48 -8.38 -2.12 -0.72
CA THR A 48 -9.02 -3.40 -1.03
C THR A 48 -8.05 -4.32 -1.76
N SER A 49 -8.31 -5.63 -1.73
CA SER A 49 -7.49 -6.64 -2.41
C SER A 49 -8.36 -7.44 -3.38
N PRO A 50 -8.61 -6.90 -4.60
CA PRO A 50 -9.40 -7.57 -5.63
C PRO A 50 -8.71 -8.80 -6.19
N LYS A 51 -7.37 -8.81 -6.18
CA LYS A 51 -6.53 -9.89 -6.70
C LYS A 51 -5.51 -10.30 -5.65
N ARG A 52 -5.23 -11.60 -5.57
CA ARG A 52 -4.32 -12.16 -4.56
C ARG A 52 -2.95 -11.48 -4.66
N CYS A 53 -2.49 -10.92 -3.53
CA CYS A 53 -1.26 -10.14 -3.38
C CYS A 53 -1.26 -8.72 -3.95
N PHE A 54 -2.36 -8.24 -4.53
CA PHE A 54 -2.48 -6.88 -5.03
C PHE A 54 -3.45 -6.09 -4.15
N TYR A 55 -3.15 -4.81 -3.98
CA TYR A 55 -3.91 -3.87 -3.19
C TYR A 55 -4.19 -2.61 -4.03
N GLU A 56 -5.40 -2.08 -3.96
CA GLU A 56 -5.74 -0.79 -4.56
C GLU A 56 -6.46 0.08 -3.56
N MET A 57 -6.43 1.39 -3.79
CA MET A 57 -7.20 2.34 -2.99
C MET A 57 -8.69 2.18 -3.27
N VAL A 58 -9.47 1.95 -2.21
CA VAL A 58 -10.92 2.02 -2.26
C VAL A 58 -11.27 3.49 -2.43
N LYS A 59 -11.86 3.82 -3.59
CA LYS A 59 -12.30 5.17 -3.91
C LYS A 59 -13.53 5.57 -3.11
#